data_AF-A0A7X8Q6P8-F1
#
_entry.id   AF-A0A7X8Q6P8-F1
#
_cell.length_a   1.000
_cell.length_b   1.000
_cell.length_c   1.000
_cell.angle_alpha   90.00
_cell.angle_beta   90.00
_cell.angle_gamma   90.00
#
_symmetry.space_group_name_H-M   'P 1'
#
loop_
_entity.id
_entity.type
_entity.pdbx_description
1 polymer ?
#
loop_
_entity_poly.entity_id
_entity_poly.type
_entity_poly.pdbx_seq_one_letter_code
_entity_poly.pdbx_strand_id
1 'polypeptide(L)'
;MSERTSQVLPLSFEQASFEFDSALIKRLRNQRLADRIVGQPRALRSLEMGLSLPKAGYNIFVSGESQSGRHAAVRHAIEQVRDDLSGLRDIVYVCNFTQPDSPHVLTFAPGESSRFIDSLEQFNHSITLLSEESETFLSNALTLVDSLIAQFPQKELERYFFGLKGDIIRQDAHIRRLGKADEALATRYLGNLVVDHSRSTKRPMIIESHPSMGNLFGTIHAKDKPAHLSYHPGSLLESCGGFIIIDAAELFSKEGLWEALKRYLDATNLAQK
;
A
#
# COMPACT_ATOMS: atom_id res chain seq x y z
N MET A 1 -42.69 -43.80 -28.71
CA MET A 1 -42.05 -43.16 -27.55
C MET A 1 -42.47 -43.95 -26.32
N SER A 2 -41.56 -44.70 -25.70
CA SER A 2 -41.88 -45.52 -24.53
C SER A 2 -41.71 -44.67 -23.28
N GLU A 3 -42.81 -44.32 -22.62
CA GLU A 3 -42.78 -43.70 -21.29
C GLU A 3 -42.13 -44.68 -20.30
N ARG A 4 -40.99 -44.29 -19.72
CA ARG A 4 -40.41 -45.02 -18.59
C ARG A 4 -41.27 -44.72 -17.37
N THR A 5 -42.16 -45.65 -17.01
CA THR A 5 -42.91 -45.60 -15.77
C THR A 5 -41.95 -45.89 -14.62
N SER A 6 -41.40 -44.85 -14.00
CA SER A 6 -40.56 -44.98 -12.81
C SER A 6 -41.45 -45.40 -11.63
N GLN A 7 -41.45 -46.69 -11.25
CA GLN A 7 -42.03 -47.12 -9.97
C GLN A 7 -41.14 -46.63 -8.82
N VAL A 8 -41.61 -45.65 -8.06
CA VAL A 8 -40.93 -45.16 -6.86
C VAL A 8 -41.34 -46.06 -5.68
N LEU A 9 -40.41 -46.87 -5.18
CA LEU A 9 -40.62 -47.68 -3.98
C LEU A 9 -40.48 -46.81 -2.72
N PRO A 10 -41.34 -46.98 -1.70
CA PRO A 10 -41.22 -46.23 -0.45
C PRO A 10 -39.94 -46.63 0.29
N LEU A 11 -39.17 -45.63 0.75
CA LEU A 11 -37.97 -45.85 1.56
C LEU A 11 -38.37 -46.32 2.97
N SER A 12 -37.62 -47.27 3.53
CA SER A 12 -37.73 -47.58 4.96
C SER A 12 -37.18 -46.43 5.82
N PHE A 13 -37.51 -46.39 7.11
CA PHE A 13 -36.96 -45.41 8.06
C PHE A 13 -35.43 -45.37 8.02
N GLU A 14 -34.79 -46.55 7.98
CA GLU A 14 -33.32 -46.65 7.93
C GLU A 14 -32.75 -46.09 6.62
N GLN A 15 -33.46 -46.30 5.50
CA GLN A 15 -33.05 -45.78 4.18
C GLN A 15 -33.30 -44.26 4.04
N ALA A 16 -34.23 -43.72 4.82
CA ALA A 16 -34.57 -42.30 4.84
C ALA A 16 -33.85 -41.51 5.97
N SER A 17 -33.19 -42.20 6.90
CA SER A 17 -32.48 -41.57 8.02
C SER A 17 -31.13 -41.02 7.57
N PHE A 18 -30.89 -39.74 7.86
CA PHE A 18 -29.64 -39.03 7.60
C PHE A 18 -28.97 -38.62 8.92
N GLU A 19 -28.81 -39.58 9.83
CA GLU A 19 -28.14 -39.35 11.11
C GLU A 19 -26.69 -39.86 11.08
N PHE A 20 -25.81 -39.11 11.74
CA PHE A 20 -24.44 -39.55 11.98
C PHE A 20 -24.36 -40.30 13.31
N ASP A 21 -23.63 -41.41 13.34
CA ASP A 21 -23.38 -42.17 14.57
C ASP A 21 -22.74 -41.28 15.66
N SER A 22 -23.38 -41.24 16.82
CA SER A 22 -22.91 -40.49 17.99
C SER A 22 -21.49 -40.86 18.44
N ALA A 23 -21.08 -42.12 18.26
CA ALA A 23 -19.72 -42.56 18.58
C ALA A 23 -18.69 -41.97 17.60
N LEU A 24 -19.05 -41.90 16.31
CA LEU A 24 -18.25 -41.22 15.28
C LEU A 24 -18.07 -39.73 15.60
N ILE A 25 -19.15 -39.03 15.97
CA ILE A 25 -19.08 -37.60 16.33
C ILE A 25 -18.14 -37.39 17.53
N LYS A 26 -18.26 -38.19 18.60
CA LYS A 26 -17.40 -38.10 19.79
C LYS A 26 -15.92 -38.31 19.44
N ARG A 27 -15.62 -39.28 18.58
CA ARG A 27 -14.24 -39.57 18.13
C ARG A 27 -13.64 -38.41 17.34
N LEU A 28 -14.42 -37.80 16.44
CA LEU A 28 -13.94 -36.73 15.56
C LEU A 28 -13.85 -35.36 16.26
N ARG A 29 -14.63 -35.14 17.33
CA ARG A 29 -14.65 -33.86 18.06
C ARG A 29 -13.28 -33.41 18.57
N ASN A 30 -12.40 -34.35 18.92
CA ASN A 30 -11.07 -34.06 19.46
C ASN A 30 -9.94 -34.16 18.41
N GLN A 31 -10.27 -34.39 17.14
CA GLN A 31 -9.26 -34.41 16.09
C GLN A 31 -8.92 -32.98 15.65
N ARG A 32 -7.63 -32.74 15.41
CA ARG A 32 -7.17 -31.50 14.80
C ARG A 32 -7.74 -31.42 13.38
N LEU A 33 -8.57 -30.42 13.13
CA LEU A 33 -9.07 -30.12 11.79
C LEU A 33 -7.90 -29.65 10.93
N ALA A 34 -7.85 -30.14 9.69
CA ALA A 34 -6.90 -29.63 8.70
C ALA A 34 -7.30 -28.21 8.31
N ASP A 35 -6.34 -27.28 8.31
CA ASP A 35 -6.54 -25.90 7.89
C ASP A 35 -6.56 -25.82 6.36
N ARG A 36 -7.61 -26.39 5.77
CA ARG A 36 -7.82 -26.45 4.33
C ARG A 36 -9.23 -26.02 4.00
N ILE A 37 -9.36 -25.33 2.87
CA ILE A 37 -10.68 -24.98 2.33
C ILE A 37 -11.35 -26.25 1.80
N VAL A 38 -12.51 -26.60 2.38
CA VAL A 38 -13.27 -27.80 2.01
C VAL A 38 -14.40 -27.43 1.05
N GLY A 39 -14.66 -28.30 0.06
CA GLY A 39 -15.86 -28.21 -0.78
C GLY A 39 -15.82 -27.19 -1.92
N GLN A 40 -14.67 -26.59 -2.24
CA GLN A 40 -14.56 -25.53 -3.25
C GLN A 40 -13.42 -25.70 -4.28
N PRO A 41 -13.21 -26.89 -4.89
CA PRO A 41 -12.07 -27.12 -5.78
C PRO A 41 -12.07 -26.24 -7.03
N ARG A 42 -13.24 -25.88 -7.57
CA ARG A 42 -13.37 -24.99 -8.74
C ARG A 42 -12.94 -23.56 -8.42
N ALA A 43 -13.35 -23.04 -7.25
CA ALA A 43 -13.01 -21.68 -6.85
C ALA A 43 -11.50 -21.53 -6.60
N LEU A 44 -10.90 -22.50 -5.89
CA LEU A 44 -9.46 -22.50 -5.63
C LEU A 44 -8.63 -22.57 -6.92
N ARG A 45 -8.97 -23.45 -7.87
CA ARG A 45 -8.29 -23.51 -9.18
C ARG A 45 -8.39 -22.20 -9.96
N SER A 46 -9.54 -21.53 -9.87
CA SER A 46 -9.76 -20.25 -10.57
C SER A 46 -8.91 -19.13 -9.95
N LEU A 47 -8.79 -19.11 -8.62
CA LEU A 47 -7.92 -18.19 -7.89
C LEU A 47 -6.45 -18.45 -8.22
N GLU A 48 -6.02 -19.70 -8.18
CA GLU A 48 -4.64 -20.10 -8.54
C GLU A 48 -4.28 -19.68 -9.96
N MET A 49 -5.16 -19.97 -10.93
CA MET A 49 -4.97 -19.53 -12.32
C MET A 49 -4.88 -18.00 -12.40
N GLY A 50 -5.82 -17.27 -11.79
CA GLY A 50 -5.83 -15.80 -11.82
C GLY A 50 -4.59 -15.17 -11.20
N LEU A 51 -4.13 -15.71 -10.07
CA LEU A 51 -2.94 -15.23 -9.35
C LEU A 51 -1.62 -15.57 -10.07
N SER A 52 -1.61 -16.61 -10.91
CA SER A 52 -0.43 -17.02 -11.68
C SER A 52 -0.20 -16.19 -12.95
N LEU A 53 -1.14 -15.35 -13.38
CA LEU A 53 -1.00 -14.53 -14.58
C LEU A 53 -0.08 -13.32 -14.32
N PRO A 54 1.10 -13.23 -14.96
CA PRO A 54 2.09 -12.19 -14.69
C PRO A 54 1.82 -10.93 -15.54
N LYS A 55 0.57 -10.44 -15.57
CA LYS A 55 0.18 -9.33 -16.45
C LYS A 55 -0.64 -8.28 -15.72
N ALA A 56 -0.21 -7.02 -15.84
CA ALA A 56 -0.94 -5.87 -15.35
C ALA A 56 -2.33 -5.75 -16.01
N GLY A 57 -3.30 -5.25 -15.26
CA GLY A 57 -4.67 -5.01 -15.73
C GLY A 57 -5.64 -6.19 -15.57
N TYR A 58 -5.21 -7.31 -14.98
CA TYR A 58 -6.12 -8.41 -14.61
C TYR A 58 -6.48 -8.32 -13.13
N ASN A 59 -7.77 -8.19 -12.85
CA ASN A 59 -8.33 -8.18 -11.50
C ASN A 59 -9.24 -9.41 -11.32
N ILE A 60 -9.33 -9.92 -10.09
CA ILE A 60 -10.17 -11.09 -9.77
C ILE A 60 -11.42 -10.61 -9.04
N PHE A 61 -12.60 -10.97 -9.55
CA PHE A 61 -13.87 -10.80 -8.84
C PHE A 61 -14.32 -12.14 -8.24
N VAL A 62 -14.59 -12.16 -6.94
CA VAL A 62 -14.96 -13.37 -6.21
C VAL A 62 -16.41 -13.28 -5.73
N SER A 63 -17.27 -14.14 -6.28
CA SER A 63 -18.69 -14.23 -5.93
C SER A 63 -19.04 -15.55 -5.25
N GLY A 64 -20.09 -15.56 -4.42
CA GLY A 64 -20.63 -16.76 -3.80
C GLY A 64 -21.76 -16.41 -2.83
N GLU A 65 -22.33 -17.39 -2.15
CA GLU A 65 -23.33 -17.15 -1.10
C GLU A 65 -22.69 -16.53 0.15
N SER A 66 -23.47 -15.80 0.93
CA SER A 66 -23.04 -15.29 2.24
C SER A 66 -22.54 -16.45 3.11
N GLN A 67 -21.45 -16.22 3.86
CA GLN A 67 -20.83 -17.23 4.73
C GLN A 67 -20.21 -18.46 4.03
N SER A 68 -20.10 -18.45 2.69
CA SER A 68 -19.37 -19.50 1.95
C SER A 68 -17.85 -19.54 2.19
N GLY A 69 -17.30 -18.64 3.01
CA GLY A 69 -15.85 -18.61 3.31
C GLY A 69 -14.99 -17.98 2.22
N ARG A 70 -15.54 -17.10 1.36
CA ARG A 70 -14.82 -16.43 0.26
C ARG A 70 -13.50 -15.80 0.69
N HIS A 71 -13.51 -15.03 1.78
CA HIS A 71 -12.32 -14.38 2.33
C HIS A 71 -11.24 -15.39 2.75
N ALA A 72 -11.64 -16.51 3.37
CA ALA A 72 -10.72 -17.57 3.74
C ALA A 72 -10.12 -18.25 2.50
N ALA A 73 -10.93 -18.49 1.47
CA ALA A 73 -10.47 -19.07 0.21
C ALA A 73 -9.47 -18.16 -0.53
N VAL A 74 -9.74 -16.85 -0.59
CA VAL A 74 -8.84 -15.86 -1.19
C VAL A 74 -7.54 -15.77 -0.41
N ARG A 75 -7.61 -15.63 0.92
CA ARG A 75 -6.42 -15.60 1.78
C ARG A 75 -5.56 -16.84 1.60
N HIS A 76 -6.18 -18.01 1.66
CA HIS A 76 -5.48 -19.28 1.47
C HIS A 76 -4.79 -19.34 0.11
N ALA A 77 -5.46 -18.92 -0.97
CA ALA A 77 -4.88 -18.90 -2.30
C ALA A 77 -3.70 -17.93 -2.42
N ILE A 78 -3.81 -16.72 -1.85
CA ILE A 78 -2.72 -15.72 -1.84
C ILE A 78 -1.51 -16.24 -1.04
N GLU A 79 -1.74 -16.91 0.09
CA GLU A 79 -0.67 -17.51 0.91
C GLU A 79 0.11 -18.61 0.19
N GLN A 80 -0.46 -19.22 -0.86
CA GLN A 80 0.25 -20.19 -1.70
C GLN A 80 1.07 -19.52 -2.83
N VAL A 81 0.85 -18.24 -3.11
CA VAL A 81 1.61 -17.51 -4.14
C VAL A 81 3.03 -17.28 -3.66
N ARG A 82 4.01 -17.51 -4.53
CA ARG A 82 5.42 -17.25 -4.21
C ARG A 82 5.62 -15.77 -3.89
N ASP A 83 6.17 -15.50 -2.72
CA ASP A 83 6.61 -14.17 -2.33
C ASP A 83 7.88 -13.79 -3.09
N ASP A 84 7.74 -12.99 -4.15
CA ASP A 84 8.83 -12.19 -4.69
C ASP A 84 8.75 -10.79 -4.09
N LEU A 85 9.67 -10.49 -3.18
CA LEU A 85 9.76 -9.21 -2.48
C LEU A 85 10.75 -8.24 -3.15
N SER A 86 11.46 -8.68 -4.21
CA SER A 86 12.49 -7.88 -4.87
C SER A 86 11.94 -6.60 -5.51
N GLY A 87 10.65 -6.61 -5.87
CA GLY A 87 9.92 -5.47 -6.41
C GLY A 87 9.29 -4.54 -5.38
N LEU A 88 9.31 -4.88 -4.08
CA LEU A 88 8.78 -3.99 -3.05
C LEU A 88 9.65 -2.73 -2.96
N ARG A 89 8.99 -1.59 -2.77
CA ARG A 89 9.64 -0.30 -2.65
C ARG A 89 8.99 0.49 -1.53
N ASP A 90 9.81 1.08 -0.68
CA ASP A 90 9.35 2.11 0.24
C ASP A 90 9.08 3.38 -0.57
N ILE A 91 8.09 4.16 -0.16
CA ILE A 91 7.69 5.39 -0.85
C ILE A 91 7.77 6.55 0.12
N VAL A 92 8.51 7.59 -0.29
CA VAL A 92 8.70 8.82 0.49
C VAL A 92 8.26 10.01 -0.35
N TYR A 93 7.42 10.87 0.22
CA TYR A 93 7.10 12.17 -0.36
C TYR A 93 8.03 13.24 0.20
N VAL A 94 8.62 14.03 -0.69
CA VAL A 94 9.50 15.14 -0.34
C VAL A 94 9.02 16.43 -0.98
N CYS A 95 9.47 17.55 -0.44
CA CYS A 95 9.14 18.85 -0.99
C CYS A 95 9.58 18.96 -2.46
N ASN A 96 8.68 19.44 -3.30
CA ASN A 96 9.06 19.95 -4.61
C ASN A 96 9.37 21.43 -4.49
N PHE A 97 10.67 21.77 -4.46
CA PHE A 97 11.13 23.15 -4.24
C PHE A 97 10.70 24.14 -5.33
N THR A 98 10.24 23.67 -6.49
CA THR A 98 9.72 24.52 -7.58
C THR A 98 8.19 24.67 -7.53
N GLN A 99 7.48 23.62 -7.11
CA GLN A 99 6.02 23.58 -7.01
C GLN A 99 5.64 22.90 -5.70
N PRO A 100 5.66 23.62 -4.56
CA PRO A 100 5.46 23.02 -3.23
C PRO A 100 4.16 22.22 -3.08
N ASP A 101 3.10 22.60 -3.80
CA ASP A 101 1.79 21.93 -3.78
C ASP A 101 1.79 20.60 -4.56
N SER A 102 2.88 20.25 -5.25
CA SER A 102 3.04 19.03 -6.03
C SER A 102 4.30 18.27 -5.58
N PRO A 103 4.25 17.54 -4.44
CA PRO A 103 5.39 16.83 -3.88
C PRO A 103 6.06 15.89 -4.87
N HIS A 104 7.37 15.70 -4.69
CA HIS A 104 8.09 14.67 -5.42
C HIS A 104 7.99 13.33 -4.69
N VAL A 105 7.88 12.25 -5.46
CA VAL A 105 7.88 10.88 -4.96
C VAL A 105 9.28 10.30 -5.14
N LEU A 106 9.84 9.79 -4.05
CA LEU A 106 11.08 9.02 -4.04
C LEU A 106 10.77 7.59 -3.64
N THR A 107 11.46 6.63 -4.26
CA THR A 107 11.30 5.21 -3.98
C THR A 107 12.61 4.59 -3.52
N PHE A 108 12.56 3.74 -2.51
CA PHE A 108 13.74 3.11 -1.92
C PHE A 108 13.58 1.59 -1.89
N ALA A 109 14.69 0.86 -1.82
CA ALA A 109 14.62 -0.54 -1.42
C ALA A 109 14.11 -0.63 0.03
N PRO A 110 13.39 -1.70 0.41
CA PRO A 110 12.83 -1.84 1.75
C PRO A 110 13.88 -1.65 2.84
N GLY A 111 13.63 -0.71 3.76
CA GLY A 111 14.50 -0.40 4.89
C GLY A 111 15.57 0.67 4.62
N GLU A 112 15.77 1.11 3.37
CA GLU A 112 16.64 2.26 3.09
C GLU A 112 15.96 3.60 3.35
N SER A 113 14.62 3.64 3.26
CA SER A 113 13.83 4.86 3.44
C SER A 113 13.91 5.43 4.85
N SER A 114 13.90 4.57 5.88
CA SER A 114 13.99 4.98 7.29
C SER A 114 15.29 5.73 7.56
N ARG A 115 16.42 5.19 7.11
CA ARG A 115 17.72 5.85 7.19
C ARG A 115 17.72 7.21 6.49
N PHE A 116 17.08 7.30 5.31
CA PHE A 116 16.99 8.56 4.58
C PHE A 116 16.13 9.60 5.32
N ILE A 117 15.00 9.20 5.89
CA ILE A 117 14.14 10.08 6.70
C ILE A 117 14.92 10.59 7.93
N ASP A 118 15.58 9.70 8.67
CA ASP A 118 16.36 10.09 9.85
C ASP A 118 17.46 11.10 9.48
N SER A 119 18.13 10.90 8.33
CA SER A 119 19.12 11.85 7.82
C SER A 119 18.51 13.18 7.39
N LEU A 120 17.31 13.19 6.80
CA LEU A 120 16.58 14.42 6.46
C LEU A 120 16.13 15.19 7.71
N GLU A 121 15.68 14.50 8.76
CA GLU A 121 15.32 15.13 10.03
C GLU A 121 16.52 15.79 10.69
N GLN A 122 17.65 15.09 10.75
CA GLN A 122 18.91 15.64 11.25
C GLN A 122 19.38 16.83 10.42
N PHE A 123 19.39 16.69 9.10
CA PHE A 123 19.75 17.77 8.17
C PHE A 123 18.86 19.00 8.38
N ASN A 124 17.55 18.83 8.43
CA ASN A 124 16.57 19.90 8.62
C ASN A 124 16.76 20.60 9.98
N HIS A 125 17.03 19.85 11.04
CA HIS A 125 17.35 20.40 12.35
C HIS A 125 18.63 21.25 12.30
N SER A 126 19.71 20.73 11.71
CA SER A 126 20.97 21.47 11.55
C SER A 126 20.81 22.73 10.70
N ILE A 127 20.05 22.68 9.60
CA ILE A 127 19.77 23.86 8.76
C ILE A 127 18.99 24.92 9.55
N THR A 128 18.04 24.50 10.38
CA THR A 128 17.28 25.42 11.22
C THR A 128 18.19 26.15 12.20
N LEU A 129 19.10 25.44 12.87
CA LEU A 129 20.08 26.05 13.78
C LEU A 129 21.04 27.00 13.04
N LEU A 130 21.57 26.58 11.89
CA LEU A 130 22.49 27.41 11.09
C LEU A 130 21.84 28.70 10.60
N SER A 131 20.51 28.75 10.49
CA SER A 131 19.80 29.93 10.01
C SER A 131 19.87 31.13 10.97
N GLU A 132 20.27 30.92 12.22
CA GLU A 132 20.54 31.98 13.19
C GLU A 132 21.83 32.76 12.85
N GLU A 133 22.79 32.10 12.18
CA GLU A 133 24.08 32.68 11.77
C GLU A 133 24.08 33.05 10.28
N SER A 134 23.37 34.12 9.92
CA SER A 134 23.16 34.49 8.51
C SER A 134 24.43 34.72 7.67
N GLU A 135 25.57 35.08 8.27
CA GLU A 135 26.80 35.33 7.52
C GLU A 135 27.45 34.05 6.98
N THR A 136 27.41 32.97 7.76
CA THR A 136 28.06 31.68 7.48
C THR A 136 27.07 30.60 7.04
N PHE A 137 25.77 30.91 7.05
CA PHE A 137 24.68 29.99 6.70
C PHE A 137 24.95 29.23 5.40
N LEU A 138 25.18 29.94 4.28
CA LEU A 138 25.32 29.29 2.98
C LEU A 138 26.47 28.29 2.91
N SER A 139 27.67 28.65 3.38
CA SER A 139 28.83 27.75 3.33
C SER A 139 28.62 26.51 4.19
N ASN A 140 28.04 26.67 5.38
CA ASN A 140 27.79 25.56 6.29
C ASN A 140 26.66 24.66 5.76
N ALA A 141 25.58 25.25 5.23
CA ALA A 141 24.46 24.53 4.64
C ALA A 141 24.87 23.72 3.40
N LEU A 142 25.72 24.28 2.52
CA LEU A 142 26.25 23.55 1.37
C LEU A 142 27.12 22.36 1.79
N THR A 143 27.92 22.51 2.85
CA THR A 143 28.72 21.41 3.41
C THR A 143 27.82 20.28 3.95
N LEU A 144 26.69 20.62 4.59
CA LEU A 144 25.70 19.64 5.02
C LEU A 144 25.03 18.93 3.84
N VAL A 145 24.71 19.66 2.77
CA VAL A 145 24.16 19.05 1.54
C VAL A 145 25.17 18.08 0.93
N ASP A 146 26.43 18.47 0.79
CA ASP A 146 27.45 17.60 0.21
C ASP A 146 27.66 16.33 1.06
N SER A 147 27.57 16.47 2.39
CA SER A 147 27.60 15.34 3.33
C SER A 147 26.37 14.42 3.20
N LEU A 148 25.19 14.98 2.95
CA LEU A 148 23.96 14.23 2.72
C LEU A 148 24.02 13.49 1.37
N ILE A 149 24.48 14.14 0.31
CA ILE A 149 24.69 13.52 -1.02
C ILE A 149 25.67 12.35 -0.92
N ALA A 150 26.77 12.51 -0.18
CA ALA A 150 27.77 11.45 0.02
C ALA A 150 27.19 10.22 0.73
N GLN A 151 26.20 10.38 1.62
CA GLN A 151 25.54 9.27 2.30
C GLN A 151 24.56 8.51 1.40
N PHE A 152 24.02 9.19 0.38
CA PHE A 152 22.99 8.68 -0.51
C PHE A 152 23.36 8.91 -1.99
N PRO A 153 24.34 8.16 -2.53
CA PRO A 153 24.85 8.34 -3.90
C PRO A 153 23.93 7.76 -4.99
N GLN A 154 22.67 7.41 -4.66
CA GLN A 154 21.73 6.85 -5.62
C GLN A 154 21.38 7.87 -6.71
N LYS A 155 21.43 7.44 -7.97
CA LYS A 155 21.20 8.31 -9.14
C LYS A 155 19.78 8.89 -9.16
N GLU A 156 18.82 8.13 -8.64
CA GLU A 156 17.41 8.51 -8.53
C GLU A 156 17.22 9.77 -7.66
N LEU A 157 18.16 10.06 -6.75
CA LEU A 157 18.10 11.20 -5.85
C LEU A 157 18.80 12.46 -6.40
N GLU A 158 19.56 12.37 -7.50
CA GLU A 158 20.31 13.50 -8.07
C GLU A 158 19.42 14.72 -8.33
N ARG A 159 18.22 14.49 -8.90
CA ARG A 159 17.26 15.55 -9.18
C ARG A 159 16.75 16.22 -7.90
N TYR A 160 16.50 15.44 -6.86
CA TYR A 160 16.07 15.97 -5.56
C TYR A 160 17.19 16.83 -4.94
N PHE A 161 18.42 16.32 -4.89
CA PHE A 161 19.55 17.05 -4.33
C PHE A 161 19.93 18.30 -5.11
N PHE A 162 19.80 18.29 -6.44
CA PHE A 162 19.95 19.49 -7.25
C PHE A 162 18.91 20.56 -6.86
N GLY A 163 17.65 20.15 -6.70
CA GLY A 163 16.58 21.01 -6.23
C GLY A 163 16.82 21.57 -4.82
N LEU A 164 17.28 20.71 -3.90
CA LEU A 164 17.62 21.05 -2.52
C LEU A 164 18.71 22.11 -2.46
N LYS A 165 19.82 21.91 -3.19
CA LYS A 165 20.93 22.86 -3.27
C LYS A 165 20.47 24.21 -3.82
N GLY A 166 19.67 24.19 -4.90
CA GLY A 166 19.10 25.40 -5.47
C GLY A 166 18.18 26.14 -4.50
N ASP A 167 17.44 25.40 -3.66
CA ASP A 167 16.57 26.00 -2.66
C ASP A 167 17.33 26.66 -1.52
N ILE A 168 18.36 26.02 -0.98
CA ILE A 168 19.22 26.60 0.05
C ILE A 168 19.84 27.91 -0.40
N ILE A 169 20.32 27.99 -1.64
CA ILE A 169 20.86 29.23 -2.22
C ILE A 169 19.79 30.33 -2.24
N ARG A 170 18.54 30.00 -2.56
CA ARG A 170 17.42 30.97 -2.50
C ARG A 170 17.11 31.39 -1.06
N GLN A 171 17.16 30.45 -0.11
CA GLN A 171 16.91 30.74 1.31
C GLN A 171 18.00 31.61 1.93
N ASP A 172 19.26 31.48 1.54
CA ASP A 172 20.35 32.35 2.03
C ASP A 172 20.06 33.84 1.78
N ALA A 173 19.62 34.18 0.56
CA ALA A 173 19.23 35.55 0.24
C ALA A 173 18.07 36.07 1.11
N HIS A 174 17.16 35.18 1.49
CA HIS A 174 16.03 35.51 2.37
C HIS A 174 16.46 35.70 3.83
N ILE A 175 17.24 34.76 4.36
CA ILE A 175 17.77 34.77 5.73
C ILE A 175 18.65 36.01 5.96
N ARG A 176 19.55 36.32 5.03
CA ARG A 176 20.39 37.55 5.11
C ARG A 176 19.56 38.82 5.14
N ARG A 177 18.42 38.85 4.45
CA ARG A 177 17.53 40.02 4.40
C ARG A 177 16.71 40.18 5.68
N LEU A 178 16.24 39.09 6.28
CA LEU A 178 15.35 39.11 7.45
C LEU A 178 16.07 38.95 8.78
N GLY A 179 17.33 38.51 8.78
CA GLY A 179 18.10 38.20 9.98
C GLY A 179 17.62 36.96 10.75
N LYS A 180 16.68 36.20 10.19
CA LYS A 180 16.14 34.95 10.75
C LYS A 180 15.54 34.06 9.66
N ALA A 181 15.43 32.77 9.93
CA ALA A 181 14.62 31.86 9.13
C ALA A 181 13.12 32.14 9.24
N ASP A 182 12.40 31.77 8.18
CA ASP A 182 10.96 31.63 8.21
C ASP A 182 10.56 30.33 8.95
N GLU A 183 9.40 30.34 9.59
CA GLU A 183 8.81 29.21 10.31
C GLU A 183 8.62 28.00 9.36
N ALA A 184 8.38 28.26 8.07
CA ALA A 184 8.29 27.24 7.04
C ALA A 184 9.59 26.46 6.82
N LEU A 185 10.77 27.05 7.13
CA LEU A 185 12.06 26.39 6.93
C LEU A 185 12.18 25.12 7.79
N ALA A 186 11.62 25.13 9.00
CA ALA A 186 11.71 24.05 9.98
C ALA A 186 11.01 22.75 9.55
N THR A 187 10.20 22.77 8.50
CA THR A 187 9.53 21.57 7.97
C THR A 187 9.81 21.32 6.49
N ARG A 188 10.53 22.23 5.84
CA ARG A 188 10.69 22.25 4.37
C ARG A 188 11.49 21.06 3.84
N TYR A 189 12.51 20.63 4.58
CA TYR A 189 13.42 19.57 4.14
C TYR A 189 13.11 18.20 4.75
N LEU A 190 11.99 18.11 5.50
CA LEU A 190 11.50 16.83 6.01
C LEU A 190 10.92 15.97 4.89
N GLY A 191 11.03 14.65 5.04
CA GLY A 191 10.34 13.68 4.20
C GLY A 191 9.12 13.08 4.91
N ASN A 192 8.17 12.59 4.13
CA ASN A 192 7.00 11.86 4.60
C ASN A 192 7.06 10.42 4.09
N LEU A 193 7.37 9.47 4.99
CA LEU A 193 7.36 8.04 4.67
C LEU A 193 5.90 7.58 4.58
N VAL A 194 5.42 7.39 3.35
CA VAL A 194 4.01 7.03 3.08
C VAL A 194 3.82 5.52 2.90
N VAL A 195 4.86 4.79 2.48
CA VAL A 195 4.83 3.32 2.44
C VAL A 195 6.14 2.78 2.98
N ASP A 196 6.05 1.93 4.00
CA ASP A 196 7.19 1.27 4.64
C ASP A 196 7.05 -0.25 4.54
N HIS A 197 7.97 -0.87 3.78
CA HIS A 197 8.09 -2.32 3.64
C HIS A 197 9.30 -2.90 4.37
N SER A 198 10.00 -2.13 5.21
CA SER A 198 11.21 -2.57 5.94
C SER A 198 11.02 -3.85 6.76
N ARG A 199 9.81 -4.12 7.24
CA ARG A 199 9.45 -5.30 8.04
C ARG A 199 8.65 -6.36 7.26
N SER A 200 8.45 -6.17 5.96
CA SER A 200 7.64 -7.06 5.14
C SER A 200 8.37 -8.38 4.88
N THR A 201 7.82 -9.48 5.37
CA THR A 201 8.31 -10.84 5.11
C THR A 201 7.52 -11.58 4.03
N LYS A 202 6.39 -10.99 3.62
CA LYS A 202 5.48 -11.46 2.57
C LYS A 202 4.99 -10.26 1.78
N ARG A 203 4.41 -10.49 0.60
CA ARG A 203 3.74 -9.43 -0.16
C ARG A 203 2.59 -8.84 0.68
N PRO A 204 2.40 -7.51 0.68
CA PRO A 204 1.34 -6.89 1.46
C PRO A 204 -0.02 -7.40 0.98
N MET A 205 -0.92 -7.72 1.92
CA MET A 205 -2.29 -8.13 1.63
C MET A 205 -3.22 -7.27 2.47
N ILE A 206 -3.88 -6.32 1.83
CA ILE A 206 -4.79 -5.39 2.50
C ILE A 206 -6.23 -5.77 2.19
N ILE A 207 -7.05 -5.85 3.23
CA ILE A 207 -8.49 -6.10 3.11
C ILE A 207 -9.21 -4.80 3.45
N GLU A 208 -9.79 -4.17 2.43
CA GLU A 208 -10.62 -2.99 2.58
C GLU A 208 -12.10 -3.40 2.67
N SER A 209 -12.56 -3.56 3.91
CA SER A 209 -13.95 -3.93 4.21
C SER A 209 -14.91 -2.74 4.23
N HIS A 210 -14.40 -1.51 4.32
CA HIS A 210 -15.20 -0.27 4.38
C HIS A 210 -14.67 0.76 3.37
N PRO A 211 -14.69 0.44 2.06
CA PRO A 211 -14.13 1.30 1.04
C PRO A 211 -14.78 2.69 1.07
N SER A 212 -13.92 3.71 1.08
CA SER A 212 -14.29 5.12 0.96
C SER A 212 -13.23 5.84 0.13
N MET A 213 -13.50 7.07 -0.32
CA MET A 213 -12.49 7.84 -1.06
C MET A 213 -11.21 8.00 -0.24
N GLY A 214 -11.34 8.31 1.05
CA GLY A 214 -10.20 8.47 1.95
C GLY A 214 -9.46 7.16 2.21
N ASN A 215 -10.17 6.08 2.47
CA ASN A 215 -9.51 4.80 2.77
C ASN A 215 -8.81 4.22 1.54
N LEU A 216 -9.42 4.28 0.35
CA LEU A 216 -8.81 3.71 -0.85
C LEU A 216 -7.68 4.57 -1.41
N PHE A 217 -7.89 5.88 -1.54
CA PHE A 217 -6.96 6.78 -2.24
C PHE A 217 -6.09 7.63 -1.31
N GLY A 218 -6.36 7.61 -0.01
CA GLY A 218 -5.68 8.43 0.98
C GLY A 218 -6.38 9.76 1.23
N THR A 219 -5.84 10.51 2.19
CA THR A 219 -6.37 11.81 2.60
C THR A 219 -5.29 12.88 2.60
N ILE A 220 -5.71 14.15 2.54
CA ILE A 220 -4.82 15.30 2.67
C ILE A 220 -5.26 16.10 3.89
N HIS A 221 -4.37 16.21 4.89
CA HIS A 221 -4.60 17.03 6.08
C HIS A 221 -3.84 18.36 5.93
N ALA A 222 -4.49 19.33 5.30
CA ALA A 222 -3.86 20.57 4.82
C ALA A 222 -3.87 21.75 5.82
N LYS A 223 -4.31 21.58 7.07
CA LYS A 223 -4.62 22.76 7.90
C LYS A 223 -3.40 23.61 8.27
N ASP A 224 -2.23 23.01 8.51
CA ASP A 224 -1.05 23.76 8.98
C ASP A 224 0.31 23.13 8.57
N LYS A 225 0.32 22.18 7.62
CA LYS A 225 1.54 21.48 7.19
C LYS A 225 1.86 21.74 5.72
N PRO A 226 3.15 21.73 5.34
CA PRO A 226 3.55 21.69 3.93
C PRO A 226 2.91 20.49 3.21
N ALA A 227 2.60 20.66 1.92
CA ALA A 227 1.87 19.66 1.16
C ALA A 227 2.49 18.26 1.26
N HIS A 228 3.82 18.12 1.11
CA HIS A 228 4.50 16.81 1.16
C HIS A 228 4.30 16.06 2.48
N LEU A 229 4.07 16.76 3.60
CA LEU A 229 3.81 16.19 4.92
C LEU A 229 2.31 15.98 5.24
N SER A 230 1.42 16.44 4.36
CA SER A 230 -0.03 16.39 4.59
C SER A 230 -0.70 15.14 4.03
N TYR A 231 -0.05 14.41 3.13
CA TYR A 231 -0.60 13.21 2.49
C TYR A 231 -0.53 12.01 3.43
N HIS A 232 -1.66 11.30 3.52
CA HIS A 232 -1.75 10.00 4.18
C HIS A 232 -2.10 8.96 3.12
N PRO A 233 -1.36 7.84 3.07
CA PRO A 233 -1.60 6.80 2.08
C PRO A 233 -3.00 6.18 2.27
N GLY A 234 -3.62 5.79 1.17
CA GLY A 234 -4.77 4.89 1.21
C GLY A 234 -4.35 3.45 0.97
N SER A 235 -5.27 2.51 1.19
CA SER A 235 -5.05 1.08 1.03
C SER A 235 -4.55 0.68 -0.37
N LEU A 236 -4.88 1.43 -1.43
CA LEU A 236 -4.33 1.16 -2.76
C LEU A 236 -2.82 1.42 -2.83
N LEU A 237 -2.33 2.44 -2.14
CA LEU A 237 -0.91 2.78 -2.09
C LEU A 237 -0.17 1.86 -1.11
N GLU A 238 -0.76 1.57 0.04
CA GLU A 238 -0.18 0.67 1.05
C GLU A 238 -0.06 -0.78 0.54
N SER A 239 -0.95 -1.20 -0.36
CA SER A 239 -0.91 -2.53 -0.97
C SER A 239 0.00 -2.64 -2.19
N CYS A 240 0.70 -1.55 -2.56
CA CYS A 240 1.64 -1.56 -3.67
C CYS A 240 2.65 -2.71 -3.54
N GLY A 241 2.87 -3.42 -4.65
CA GLY A 241 3.72 -4.61 -4.66
C GLY A 241 3.06 -5.88 -4.11
N GLY A 242 1.81 -5.83 -3.64
CA GLY A 242 1.05 -6.97 -3.15
C GLY A 242 -0.38 -7.06 -3.68
N PHE A 243 -1.33 -7.26 -2.77
CA PHE A 243 -2.74 -7.53 -3.06
C PHE A 243 -3.66 -6.62 -2.24
N ILE A 244 -4.72 -6.13 -2.87
CA ILE A 244 -5.85 -5.49 -2.19
C ILE A 244 -7.12 -6.29 -2.46
N ILE A 245 -7.90 -6.52 -1.41
CA ILE A 245 -9.19 -7.21 -1.44
C ILE A 245 -10.22 -6.19 -0.99
N ILE A 246 -11.15 -5.85 -1.87
CA ILE A 246 -12.17 -4.81 -1.61
C ILE A 246 -13.53 -5.49 -1.54
N ASP A 247 -14.33 -5.15 -0.54
CA ASP A 247 -15.73 -5.58 -0.52
C ASP A 247 -16.51 -4.88 -1.64
N ALA A 248 -16.94 -5.68 -2.62
CA ALA A 248 -17.63 -5.15 -3.79
C ALA A 248 -19.01 -4.57 -3.48
N ALA A 249 -19.74 -5.13 -2.51
CA ALA A 249 -21.06 -4.63 -2.14
C ALA A 249 -20.95 -3.23 -1.51
N GLU A 250 -19.96 -3.04 -0.63
CA GLU A 250 -19.65 -1.72 -0.06
C GLU A 250 -19.11 -0.75 -1.10
N LEU A 251 -18.23 -1.21 -2.00
CA LEU A 251 -17.68 -0.37 -3.07
C LEU A 251 -18.78 0.21 -3.98
N PHE A 252 -19.77 -0.61 -4.35
CA PHE A 252 -20.89 -0.18 -5.18
C PHE A 252 -21.95 0.61 -4.40
N SER A 253 -21.99 0.51 -3.07
CA SER A 253 -22.92 1.27 -2.24
C SER A 253 -22.53 2.75 -2.13
N LYS A 254 -21.24 3.09 -2.32
CA LYS A 254 -20.73 4.47 -2.27
C LYS A 254 -20.78 5.13 -3.63
N GLU A 255 -21.47 6.27 -3.70
CA GLU A 255 -21.57 7.07 -4.93
C GLU A 255 -20.18 7.51 -5.44
N GLY A 256 -19.95 7.34 -6.74
CA GLY A 256 -18.72 7.77 -7.43
C GLY A 256 -17.46 6.95 -7.12
N LEU A 257 -17.47 6.07 -6.11
CA LEU A 257 -16.27 5.35 -5.68
C LEU A 257 -15.80 4.33 -6.72
N TRP A 258 -16.73 3.60 -7.34
CA TRP A 258 -16.43 2.68 -8.44
C TRP A 258 -15.81 3.40 -9.65
N GLU A 259 -16.33 4.57 -10.01
CA GLU A 259 -15.81 5.36 -11.12
C GLU A 259 -14.40 5.89 -10.83
N ALA A 260 -14.15 6.34 -9.60
CA ALA A 260 -12.81 6.73 -9.18
C ALA A 260 -11.83 5.54 -9.22
N LEU A 261 -12.26 4.35 -8.77
CA LEU A 261 -11.41 3.16 -8.82
C LEU A 261 -11.08 2.76 -10.26
N LYS A 262 -12.06 2.76 -11.18
CA LYS A 262 -11.79 2.50 -12.61
C LYS A 262 -10.78 3.49 -13.17
N ARG A 263 -10.97 4.79 -12.94
CA ARG A 263 -10.04 5.84 -13.39
C ARG A 263 -8.62 5.62 -12.86
N TYR A 264 -8.49 5.20 -11.60
CA TYR A 264 -7.20 4.88 -11.01
C TYR A 264 -6.54 3.67 -11.68
N LEU A 265 -7.29 2.57 -11.89
CA LEU A 265 -6.78 1.37 -12.55
C LEU A 265 -6.38 1.64 -14.01
N ASP A 266 -7.13 2.47 -14.72
CA ASP A 266 -6.80 2.87 -16.09
C ASP A 266 -5.54 3.74 -16.13
N ALA A 267 -5.42 4.73 -15.25
CA ALA A 267 -4.27 5.61 -15.16
C ALA A 267 -2.97 4.85 -14.82
N THR A 268 -3.05 3.89 -13.89
CA THR A 268 -1.89 3.07 -13.48
C THR A 268 -1.48 2.07 -14.56
N ASN A 269 -2.42 1.49 -15.31
CA ASN A 269 -2.11 0.64 -16.45
C ASN A 269 -1.40 1.41 -17.58
N LEU A 270 -1.79 2.67 -17.81
CA LEU A 270 -1.12 3.55 -18.77
C LEU A 270 0.30 3.93 -18.33
N ALA A 271 0.54 4.12 -17.03
CA ALA A 271 1.85 4.48 -16.48
C ALA A 271 2.87 3.32 -16.48
N GLN A 272 2.41 2.07 -16.62
CA GLN A 272 3.27 0.87 -16.69
C GLN A 272 3.68 0.47 -18.11
N LYS A 273 3.24 1.21 -19.15
CA LYS A 273 3.66 1.04 -20.54
C LYS A 273 4.79 1.98 -20.90
#